data_AF-A0A2H8TQZ2-F1
#
_entry.id   AF-A0A2H8TQZ2-F1
#
_cell.length_a   1.000
_cell.length_b   1.000
_cell.length_c   1.000
_cell.angle_alpha   90.00
_cell.angle_beta   90.00
_cell.angle_gamma   90.00
#
_symmetry.space_group_name_H-M   'P 1'
#
loop_
_entity.id
_entity.type
_entity.pdbx_description
1 polymer ?
#
loop_
_entity_poly.entity_id
_entity_poly.type
_entity_poly.pdbx_seq_one_letter_code
_entity_poly.pdbx_strand_id
1 'polypeptide(L)'
;MSYDFYSLDNPHFHKPMLYGFKQVSHKSERVYTPQINKMSFKLPSFPLLSQREMIEPWMSCDNLKKDCSKEFCECTNIIKVPLGSVVELFLIDKGVTYNANHPFHLHGHPFRVVSMERVGNHTTVEEIEQMDRDGRIVRNLRTAPLKDTVTVPDGGFTILRFIADNPGYWLFHCHIEFHVEVGMATVFKIGEDWDMPPSPPGFPKCGNYNGKGLVSMLYPEDMDSMYVKKNKSHHSDGSDIDIESRTNMISTLGKWWPFVGGAHPYVASTASINSSYFSILLCIVISFLVIE
;
A
#
# COMPACT_ATOMS: atom_id res chain seq x y z
N MET A 1 0.69 -14.15 -9.97
CA MET A 1 -0.49 -13.31 -9.72
C MET A 1 -0.95 -12.73 -11.06
N SER A 2 -2.25 -12.68 -11.30
CA SER A 2 -2.80 -12.01 -12.49
C SER A 2 -3.80 -10.95 -12.09
N TYR A 3 -3.92 -9.89 -12.87
CA TYR A 3 -4.87 -8.81 -12.61
C TYR A 3 -5.47 -8.29 -13.92
N ASP A 4 -6.64 -7.68 -13.80
CA ASP A 4 -7.30 -6.90 -14.85
C ASP A 4 -8.48 -6.14 -14.23
N PHE A 5 -9.18 -5.40 -15.07
CA PHE A 5 -10.50 -4.85 -14.81
C PHE A 5 -11.60 -5.79 -15.30
N TYR A 6 -12.59 -6.02 -14.45
CA TYR A 6 -13.69 -6.93 -14.73
C TYR A 6 -15.03 -6.21 -14.76
N SER A 7 -15.87 -6.61 -15.71
CA SER A 7 -17.26 -6.16 -15.85
C SER A 7 -18.17 -6.87 -14.83
N LEU A 8 -18.02 -6.51 -13.56
CA LEU A 8 -18.75 -7.08 -12.43
C LEU A 8 -19.62 -6.03 -11.73
N ASP A 9 -20.69 -6.50 -11.08
CA ASP A 9 -21.46 -5.68 -10.15
C ASP A 9 -20.71 -5.53 -8.83
N ASN A 10 -19.82 -4.54 -8.76
CA ASN A 10 -19.19 -4.12 -7.52
C ASN A 10 -20.16 -3.19 -6.76
N PRO A 11 -20.68 -3.58 -5.58
CA PRO A 11 -21.71 -2.84 -4.84
C PRO A 11 -21.28 -1.44 -4.38
N HIS A 12 -19.99 -1.12 -4.42
CA HIS A 12 -19.49 0.22 -4.15
C HIS A 12 -19.86 1.22 -5.24
N PHE A 13 -19.99 0.77 -6.50
CA PHE A 13 -20.25 1.63 -7.66
C PHE A 13 -21.44 1.19 -8.53
N HIS A 14 -21.86 -0.08 -8.44
CA HIS A 14 -22.97 -0.67 -9.20
C HIS A 14 -23.81 -1.54 -8.26
N LYS A 15 -25.05 -1.13 -8.00
CA LYS A 15 -25.95 -1.86 -7.11
C LYS A 15 -26.88 -2.75 -7.95
N PRO A 16 -26.75 -4.09 -7.93
CA PRO A 16 -27.48 -4.99 -8.83
C PRO A 16 -29.00 -4.78 -8.90
N MET A 17 -29.61 -4.39 -7.78
CA MET A 17 -31.07 -4.20 -7.66
C MET A 17 -31.55 -2.80 -8.09
N LEU A 18 -30.65 -1.88 -8.38
CA LEU A 18 -30.96 -0.49 -8.72
C LEU A 18 -30.34 -0.08 -10.06
N TYR A 19 -29.02 -0.25 -10.19
CA TYR A 19 -28.22 0.06 -11.36
C TYR A 19 -26.97 -0.84 -11.38
N GLY A 20 -27.14 -2.08 -11.82
CA GLY A 20 -26.03 -2.98 -12.09
C GLY A 20 -25.16 -2.46 -13.25
N PHE A 21 -23.92 -2.96 -13.34
CA PHE A 21 -22.92 -2.59 -14.34
C PHE A 21 -23.48 -2.67 -15.77
N LYS A 22 -24.24 -3.75 -16.08
CA LYS A 22 -24.86 -3.94 -17.40
C LYS A 22 -26.15 -3.14 -17.59
N GLN A 23 -26.78 -2.67 -16.51
CA GLN A 23 -28.00 -1.86 -16.54
C GLN A 23 -27.71 -0.38 -16.81
N VAL A 24 -26.50 0.11 -16.49
CA VAL A 24 -26.06 1.44 -16.89
C VAL A 24 -26.01 1.53 -18.42
N SER A 25 -26.82 2.41 -19.00
CA SER A 25 -27.04 2.52 -20.46
C SER A 25 -25.80 3.00 -21.20
N HIS A 26 -25.15 4.05 -20.70
CA HIS A 26 -23.95 4.61 -21.31
C HIS A 26 -22.72 3.82 -20.88
N LYS A 27 -22.04 3.19 -21.85
CA LYS A 27 -20.83 2.40 -21.57
C LYS A 27 -19.70 3.22 -20.93
N SER A 28 -19.63 4.51 -21.21
CA SER A 28 -18.65 5.45 -20.62
C SER A 28 -18.87 5.69 -19.12
N GLU A 29 -20.06 5.42 -18.60
CA GLU A 29 -20.41 5.58 -17.19
C GLU A 29 -20.21 4.27 -16.40
N ARG A 30 -19.80 3.19 -17.07
CA ARG A 30 -19.53 1.91 -16.44
C ARG A 30 -18.14 1.89 -15.84
N VAL A 31 -18.07 1.90 -14.52
CA VAL A 31 -16.82 1.71 -13.78
C VAL A 31 -16.48 0.22 -13.73
N TYR A 32 -15.34 -0.18 -14.28
CA TYR A 32 -14.87 -1.55 -14.20
C TYR A 32 -14.16 -1.80 -12.86
N THR A 33 -14.20 -3.05 -12.41
CA THR A 33 -13.66 -3.42 -11.09
C THR A 33 -12.27 -4.02 -11.25
N PRO A 34 -11.21 -3.36 -10.75
CA PRO A 34 -9.89 -3.96 -10.76
C PRO A 34 -9.81 -5.06 -9.71
N GLN A 35 -9.20 -6.18 -10.10
CA GLN A 35 -9.02 -7.31 -9.21
C GLN A 35 -7.66 -7.96 -9.45
N ILE A 36 -7.02 -8.37 -8.36
CA ILE A 36 -5.86 -9.25 -8.39
C ILE A 36 -6.34 -10.65 -8.01
N ASN A 37 -6.04 -11.64 -8.85
CA ASN A 37 -6.51 -13.02 -8.70
C ASN A 37 -8.03 -13.12 -8.48
N LYS A 38 -8.82 -12.28 -9.16
CA LYS A 38 -10.30 -12.20 -9.05
C LYS A 38 -10.83 -11.65 -7.72
N MET A 39 -9.99 -11.02 -6.92
CA MET A 39 -10.39 -10.40 -5.65
C MET A 39 -10.00 -8.92 -5.67
N SER A 40 -10.89 -8.06 -5.19
CA SER A 40 -10.57 -6.66 -4.91
C SER A 40 -10.07 -6.53 -3.48
N PHE A 41 -8.98 -5.79 -3.31
CA PHE A 41 -8.43 -5.50 -1.99
C PHE A 41 -9.37 -4.62 -1.18
N LYS A 42 -9.60 -5.02 0.09
CA LYS A 42 -10.26 -4.22 1.11
C LYS A 42 -9.22 -3.71 2.10
N LEU A 43 -9.01 -2.41 2.13
CA LEU A 43 -8.20 -1.80 3.19
C LEU A 43 -8.92 -1.97 4.54
N PRO A 44 -8.28 -2.55 5.57
CA PRO A 44 -8.88 -2.65 6.89
C PRO A 44 -8.98 -1.27 7.55
N SER A 45 -9.89 -1.13 8.52
CA SER A 45 -10.10 0.12 9.27
C SER A 45 -9.03 0.40 10.33
N PHE A 46 -7.98 -0.42 10.40
CA PHE A 46 -6.87 -0.34 11.34
C PHE A 46 -5.55 -0.70 10.64
N PRO A 47 -4.40 -0.21 11.13
CA PRO A 47 -3.12 -0.52 10.51
C PRO A 47 -2.70 -1.96 10.82
N LEU A 48 -2.41 -2.74 9.76
CA LEU A 48 -2.09 -4.17 9.90
C LEU A 48 -0.85 -4.42 10.77
N LEU A 49 0.14 -3.53 10.75
CA LEU A 49 1.39 -3.74 11.50
C LEU A 49 1.26 -3.43 12.99
N SER A 50 0.62 -2.30 13.35
CA SER A 50 0.54 -1.83 14.74
C SER A 50 -0.66 -2.37 15.53
N GLN A 51 -1.68 -2.87 14.82
CA GLN A 51 -2.92 -3.43 15.39
C GLN A 51 -3.23 -4.81 14.80
N ARG A 52 -2.21 -5.63 14.56
CA ARG A 52 -2.32 -6.98 13.99
C ARG A 52 -3.26 -7.92 14.77
N GLU A 53 -3.44 -7.67 16.06
CA GLU A 53 -4.37 -8.40 16.92
C GLU A 53 -5.84 -8.27 16.48
N MET A 54 -6.16 -7.27 15.64
CA MET A 54 -7.49 -7.04 15.10
C MET A 54 -7.74 -7.77 13.77
N ILE A 55 -6.75 -8.49 13.24
CA ILE A 55 -6.89 -9.25 12.00
C ILE A 55 -7.75 -10.49 12.27
N GLU A 56 -8.97 -10.45 11.76
CA GLU A 56 -9.91 -11.54 11.91
C GLU A 56 -9.81 -12.54 10.74
N PRO A 57 -10.11 -13.84 10.94
CA PRO A 57 -10.03 -14.85 9.88
C PRO A 57 -10.89 -14.56 8.65
N TRP A 58 -12.01 -13.85 8.81
CA TRP A 58 -12.90 -13.49 7.69
C TRP A 58 -12.31 -12.40 6.78
N MET A 59 -11.26 -11.68 7.23
CA MET A 59 -10.54 -10.71 6.40
C MET A 59 -9.59 -11.39 5.40
N SER A 60 -9.23 -12.66 5.66
CA SER A 60 -8.51 -13.48 4.68
C SER A 60 -9.43 -13.85 3.52
N CYS A 61 -8.85 -13.86 2.32
CA CYS A 61 -9.56 -14.28 1.11
C CYS A 61 -9.81 -15.80 1.06
N ASP A 62 -9.11 -16.60 1.88
CA ASP A 62 -9.24 -18.06 1.89
C ASP A 62 -10.65 -18.55 2.28
N ASN A 63 -11.39 -17.74 3.03
CA ASN A 63 -12.69 -18.08 3.58
C ASN A 63 -13.87 -17.60 2.73
N LEU A 64 -13.62 -17.11 1.51
CA LEU A 64 -14.67 -16.64 0.62
C LEU A 64 -15.51 -17.82 0.10
N LYS A 65 -16.78 -17.89 0.52
CA LYS A 65 -17.74 -18.91 0.07
C LYS A 65 -18.34 -18.65 -1.32
N LYS A 66 -17.86 -17.62 -2.02
CA LYS A 66 -18.41 -17.16 -3.30
C LYS A 66 -17.51 -17.60 -4.47
N ASP A 67 -18.12 -17.80 -5.63
CA ASP A 67 -17.38 -17.97 -6.87
C ASP A 67 -16.91 -16.59 -7.39
N CYS A 68 -15.70 -16.20 -6.99
CA CYS A 68 -15.09 -14.93 -7.37
C CYS A 68 -14.86 -14.76 -8.89
N SER A 69 -15.04 -15.82 -9.67
CA SER A 69 -14.99 -15.72 -11.14
C SER A 69 -16.27 -15.10 -11.71
N LYS A 70 -17.38 -15.14 -10.96
CA LYS A 70 -18.70 -14.67 -11.39
C LYS A 70 -19.23 -13.52 -10.52
N GLU A 71 -18.89 -13.53 -9.24
CA GLU A 71 -19.37 -12.55 -8.27
C GLU A 71 -18.24 -11.65 -7.79
N PHE A 72 -18.61 -10.45 -7.35
CA PHE A 72 -17.66 -9.54 -6.71
C PHE A 72 -17.19 -10.12 -5.36
N CYS A 73 -15.87 -10.29 -5.26
CA CYS A 73 -15.17 -10.70 -4.05
C CYS A 73 -14.27 -9.57 -3.56
N GLU A 74 -14.30 -9.32 -2.25
CA GLU A 74 -13.57 -8.27 -1.58
C GLU A 74 -12.97 -8.81 -0.28
N CYS A 75 -11.68 -8.58 -0.03
CA CYS A 75 -10.96 -9.07 1.14
C CYS A 75 -9.60 -8.36 1.28
N THR A 76 -8.94 -8.44 2.44
CA THR A 76 -7.66 -7.77 2.68
C THR A 76 -6.46 -8.49 2.03
N ASN A 77 -6.66 -9.66 1.43
CA ASN A 77 -5.68 -10.36 0.58
C ASN A 77 -4.23 -10.33 1.11
N ILE A 78 -4.03 -10.97 2.26
CA ILE A 78 -2.74 -11.08 2.94
C ILE A 78 -2.04 -12.37 2.49
N ILE A 79 -0.95 -12.24 1.75
CA ILE A 79 -0.13 -13.35 1.27
C ILE A 79 1.03 -13.53 2.25
N LYS A 80 1.08 -14.69 2.91
CA LYS A 80 2.16 -15.04 3.84
C LYS A 80 3.42 -15.45 3.08
N VAL A 81 4.56 -14.91 3.47
CA VAL A 81 5.88 -15.17 2.89
C VAL A 81 6.86 -15.50 4.01
N PRO A 82 7.55 -16.65 3.95
CA PRO A 82 8.57 -16.99 4.95
C PRO A 82 9.72 -15.98 4.96
N LEU A 83 10.16 -15.58 6.17
CA LEU A 83 11.31 -14.71 6.36
C LEU A 83 12.58 -15.35 5.76
N GLY A 84 13.36 -14.54 5.03
CA GLY A 84 14.60 -14.95 4.37
C GLY A 84 14.41 -15.69 3.04
N SER A 85 13.18 -15.93 2.60
CA SER A 85 12.93 -16.60 1.33
C SER A 85 13.23 -15.70 0.12
N VAL A 86 13.66 -16.31 -1.00
CA VAL A 86 13.73 -15.63 -2.29
C VAL A 86 12.40 -15.82 -2.99
N VAL A 87 11.67 -14.72 -3.19
CA VAL A 87 10.36 -14.72 -3.86
C VAL A 87 10.56 -14.43 -5.33
N GLU A 88 10.04 -15.29 -6.21
CA GLU A 88 9.84 -14.99 -7.63
C GLU A 88 8.35 -14.73 -7.87
N LEU A 89 8.02 -13.48 -8.21
CA LEU A 89 6.65 -13.04 -8.43
C LEU A 89 6.41 -12.85 -9.92
N PHE A 90 5.53 -13.68 -10.48
CA PHE A 90 4.93 -13.44 -11.79
C PHE A 90 3.78 -12.46 -11.64
N LEU A 91 3.84 -11.36 -12.37
CA LEU A 91 2.80 -10.35 -12.43
C LEU A 91 2.28 -10.30 -13.86
N ILE A 92 1.04 -10.73 -14.05
CA ILE A 92 0.44 -10.97 -15.37
C ILE A 92 -0.71 -9.99 -15.57
N ASP A 93 -0.58 -9.14 -16.58
CA ASP A 93 -1.66 -8.29 -17.07
C ASP A 93 -2.42 -9.02 -18.17
N LYS A 94 -3.71 -9.29 -17.97
CA LYS A 94 -4.48 -10.04 -18.97
C LYS A 94 -4.81 -9.21 -20.23
N GLY A 95 -4.66 -7.89 -20.21
CA GLY A 95 -4.90 -7.02 -21.36
C GLY A 95 -6.35 -6.99 -21.85
N VAL A 96 -7.33 -7.27 -20.99
CA VAL A 96 -8.75 -7.36 -21.40
C VAL A 96 -9.38 -5.97 -21.52
N THR A 97 -8.94 -5.00 -20.73
CA THR A 97 -9.60 -3.68 -20.65
C THR A 97 -8.60 -2.52 -20.80
N TYR A 98 -9.01 -1.49 -21.54
CA TYR A 98 -8.33 -0.19 -21.70
C TYR A 98 -6.94 -0.18 -22.36
N ASN A 99 -6.35 -1.33 -22.74
CA ASN A 99 -5.00 -1.41 -23.33
C ASN A 99 -3.99 -0.53 -22.57
N ALA A 100 -4.07 -0.56 -21.24
CA ALA A 100 -3.35 0.34 -20.36
C ALA A 100 -2.29 -0.43 -19.59
N ASN A 101 -1.10 0.15 -19.47
CA ASN A 101 -0.04 -0.42 -18.65
C ASN A 101 -0.24 -0.04 -17.18
N HIS A 102 0.23 -0.90 -16.28
CA HIS A 102 0.04 -0.72 -14.84
C HIS A 102 1.38 -0.62 -14.10
N PRO A 103 1.70 0.52 -13.47
CA PRO A 103 2.84 0.60 -12.56
C PRO A 103 2.50 -0.13 -11.27
N PHE A 104 3.28 -1.13 -10.88
CA PHE A 104 3.17 -1.79 -9.59
C PHE A 104 4.34 -1.43 -8.70
N HIS A 105 4.03 -1.13 -7.44
CA HIS A 105 4.97 -0.73 -6.41
C HIS A 105 4.90 -1.71 -5.23
N LEU A 106 6.08 -2.05 -4.67
CA LEU A 106 6.24 -2.88 -3.48
C LEU A 106 6.85 -2.06 -2.35
N HIS A 107 6.14 -2.01 -1.23
CA HIS A 107 6.66 -1.41 0.01
C HIS A 107 7.68 -2.34 0.67
N GLY A 108 8.64 -1.77 1.42
CA GLY A 108 9.54 -2.52 2.31
C GLY A 108 10.66 -3.32 1.62
N HIS A 109 10.58 -3.53 0.31
CA HIS A 109 11.52 -4.35 -0.47
C HIS A 109 11.82 -3.76 -1.84
N PRO A 110 13.10 -3.55 -2.20
CA PRO A 110 13.46 -3.42 -3.60
C PRO A 110 13.44 -4.82 -4.26
N PHE A 111 13.12 -4.87 -5.54
CA PHE A 111 13.09 -6.08 -6.34
C PHE A 111 13.89 -5.96 -7.63
N ARG A 112 14.34 -7.10 -8.14
CA ARG A 112 14.97 -7.24 -9.45
C ARG A 112 13.91 -7.55 -10.50
N VAL A 113 13.87 -6.79 -11.58
CA VAL A 113 13.03 -7.12 -12.75
C VAL A 113 13.80 -8.09 -13.63
N VAL A 114 13.49 -9.39 -13.51
CA VAL A 114 14.28 -10.44 -14.17
C VAL A 114 13.75 -10.82 -15.54
N SER A 115 12.47 -10.56 -15.83
CA SER A 115 11.89 -10.74 -17.17
C SER A 115 10.70 -9.81 -17.34
N MET A 116 10.44 -9.37 -18.55
CA MET A 116 9.28 -8.54 -18.90
C MET A 116 9.02 -8.67 -20.38
N GLU A 117 7.78 -8.96 -20.75
CA GLU A 117 7.41 -9.15 -22.14
C GLU A 117 5.92 -8.84 -22.34
N ARG A 118 5.61 -8.18 -23.46
CA ARG A 118 4.25 -8.12 -23.97
C ARG A 118 4.03 -9.30 -24.91
N VAL A 119 3.10 -10.18 -24.57
CA VAL A 119 2.83 -11.40 -25.33
C VAL A 119 1.85 -11.13 -26.48
N GLY A 120 0.86 -10.28 -26.25
CA GLY A 120 -0.14 -9.95 -27.26
C GLY A 120 -1.04 -8.78 -26.88
N ASN A 121 -2.24 -8.74 -27.44
CA ASN A 121 -3.31 -7.83 -27.00
C ASN A 121 -4.00 -8.31 -25.73
N HIS A 122 -4.01 -9.62 -25.51
CA HIS A 122 -4.51 -10.25 -24.31
C HIS A 122 -3.67 -11.49 -24.00
N THR A 123 -3.64 -11.93 -22.75
CA THR A 123 -2.98 -13.18 -22.35
C THR A 123 -3.72 -13.84 -21.19
N THR A 124 -3.37 -15.08 -20.88
CA THR A 124 -3.91 -15.82 -19.72
C THR A 124 -2.81 -16.35 -18.83
N VAL A 125 -3.16 -16.75 -17.61
CA VAL A 125 -2.18 -17.34 -16.68
C VAL A 125 -1.62 -18.62 -17.26
N GLU A 126 -2.48 -19.44 -17.86
CA GLU A 126 -2.13 -20.75 -18.43
C GLU A 126 -1.15 -20.59 -19.61
N GLU A 127 -1.30 -19.55 -20.42
CA GLU A 127 -0.38 -19.23 -21.52
C GLU A 127 1.00 -18.87 -20.99
N ILE A 128 1.10 -17.96 -20.01
CA ILE A 128 2.38 -17.55 -19.42
C ILE A 128 3.05 -18.72 -18.70
N GLU A 129 2.29 -19.52 -17.95
CA GLU A 129 2.82 -20.73 -17.31
C GLU A 129 3.33 -21.75 -18.33
N GLN A 130 2.63 -21.90 -19.46
CA GLN A 130 3.09 -22.79 -20.52
C GLN A 130 4.37 -22.26 -21.16
N MET A 131 4.47 -20.96 -21.41
CA MET A 131 5.71 -20.33 -21.89
C MET A 131 6.89 -20.56 -20.93
N ASP A 132 6.65 -20.50 -19.62
CA ASP A 132 7.69 -20.80 -18.62
C ASP A 132 8.12 -22.26 -18.67
N ARG A 133 7.15 -23.20 -18.71
CA ARG A 133 7.41 -24.65 -18.83
C ARG A 133 8.18 -25.00 -20.11
N ASP A 134 7.87 -24.33 -21.21
CA ASP A 134 8.52 -24.53 -22.51
C ASP A 134 9.90 -23.84 -22.59
N GLY A 135 10.34 -23.14 -21.53
CA GLY A 135 11.63 -22.44 -21.49
C GLY A 135 11.68 -21.19 -22.37
N ARG A 136 10.51 -20.65 -22.77
CA ARG A 136 10.41 -19.45 -23.62
C ARG A 136 10.60 -18.15 -22.86
N ILE A 137 10.49 -18.17 -21.53
CA ILE A 137 10.71 -17.00 -20.68
C ILE A 137 12.17 -16.91 -20.26
N VAL A 138 12.90 -15.99 -20.89
CA VAL A 138 14.32 -15.75 -20.60
C VAL A 138 14.48 -14.79 -19.42
N ARG A 139 15.09 -15.27 -18.33
CA ARG A 139 15.37 -14.47 -17.13
C ARG A 139 16.77 -13.86 -17.18
N ASN A 140 16.89 -12.54 -17.02
CA ASN A 140 18.17 -11.86 -16.74
C ASN A 140 18.55 -12.06 -15.27
N LEU A 141 19.43 -13.02 -14.99
CA LEU A 141 19.88 -13.34 -13.63
C LEU A 141 21.20 -12.66 -13.22
N ARG A 142 21.80 -11.85 -14.10
CA ARG A 142 23.11 -11.23 -13.85
C ARG A 142 23.02 -9.72 -13.64
N THR A 143 22.26 -9.03 -14.49
CA THR A 143 22.25 -7.56 -14.55
C THR A 143 20.84 -6.98 -14.46
N ALA A 144 19.89 -7.73 -13.90
CA ALA A 144 18.52 -7.24 -13.71
C ALA A 144 18.52 -5.92 -12.90
N PRO A 145 17.78 -4.88 -13.34
CA PRO A 145 17.71 -3.62 -12.62
C PRO A 145 17.02 -3.82 -11.27
N LEU A 146 17.51 -3.12 -10.24
CA LEU A 146 16.90 -3.04 -8.92
C LEU A 146 15.92 -1.85 -8.89
N LYS A 147 14.67 -2.09 -8.51
CA LYS A 147 13.57 -1.11 -8.51
C LYS A 147 12.62 -1.36 -7.35
N ASP A 148 11.82 -0.38 -6.99
CA ASP A 148 10.64 -0.51 -6.12
C ASP A 148 9.32 -0.46 -6.91
N THR A 149 9.38 0.05 -8.15
CA THR A 149 8.20 0.26 -9.02
C THR A 149 8.53 -0.15 -10.45
N VAL A 150 7.60 -0.85 -11.10
CA VAL A 150 7.75 -1.30 -12.49
C VAL A 150 6.41 -1.26 -13.22
N THR A 151 6.45 -0.78 -14.45
CA THR A 151 5.29 -0.77 -15.35
C THR A 151 5.18 -2.13 -16.03
N VAL A 152 4.07 -2.82 -15.78
CA VAL A 152 3.74 -4.08 -16.43
C VAL A 152 3.08 -3.77 -17.78
N PRO A 153 3.53 -4.41 -18.88
CA PRO A 153 2.88 -4.23 -20.17
C PRO A 153 1.50 -4.89 -20.19
N ASP A 154 0.49 -4.23 -20.77
CA ASP A 154 -0.81 -4.87 -21.02
C ASP A 154 -0.64 -6.11 -21.91
N GLY A 155 -1.45 -7.15 -21.67
CA GLY A 155 -1.43 -8.38 -22.47
C GLY A 155 -0.10 -9.11 -22.36
N GLY A 156 0.52 -9.06 -21.18
CA GLY A 156 1.88 -9.51 -20.95
C GLY A 156 2.19 -9.82 -19.50
N PHE A 157 3.48 -9.89 -19.18
CA PHE A 157 3.93 -10.21 -17.84
C PHE A 157 5.21 -9.46 -17.45
N THR A 158 5.45 -9.40 -16.16
CA THR A 158 6.71 -8.99 -15.55
C THR A 158 7.05 -9.94 -14.41
N ILE A 159 8.30 -10.41 -14.34
CA ILE A 159 8.80 -11.29 -13.28
C ILE A 159 9.72 -10.50 -12.37
N LEU A 160 9.36 -10.45 -11.09
CA LEU A 160 10.11 -9.78 -10.04
C LEU A 160 10.80 -10.82 -9.16
N ARG A 161 12.00 -10.52 -8.66
CA ARG A 161 12.63 -11.27 -7.59
C ARG A 161 13.04 -10.36 -6.44
N PHE A 162 12.64 -10.70 -5.22
CA PHE A 162 13.11 -10.02 -4.01
C PHE A 162 13.41 -11.04 -2.91
N ILE A 163 14.22 -10.61 -1.94
CA ILE A 163 14.49 -11.38 -0.73
C ILE A 163 13.53 -10.86 0.33
N ALA A 164 12.77 -11.76 0.95
CA ALA A 164 11.81 -11.41 1.99
C ALA A 164 12.52 -11.30 3.35
N ASP A 165 13.43 -10.34 3.50
CA ASP A 165 14.33 -10.17 4.66
C ASP A 165 13.90 -9.07 5.66
N ASN A 166 12.75 -8.44 5.43
CA ASN A 166 12.22 -7.36 6.24
C ASN A 166 10.83 -7.77 6.78
N PRO A 167 10.72 -8.27 8.03
CA PRO A 167 9.47 -8.72 8.60
C PRO A 167 8.44 -7.59 8.71
N GLY A 168 7.21 -7.84 8.26
CA GLY A 168 6.16 -6.82 8.30
C GLY A 168 4.97 -7.14 7.41
N TYR A 169 4.08 -6.15 7.26
CA TYR A 169 2.94 -6.17 6.34
C TYR A 169 3.18 -5.12 5.27
N TRP A 170 3.52 -5.55 4.06
CA TRP A 170 3.95 -4.67 2.98
C TRP A 170 2.92 -4.61 1.87
N LEU A 171 2.42 -3.41 1.59
CA LEU A 171 1.46 -3.20 0.52
C LEU A 171 2.15 -3.39 -0.84
N PHE A 172 1.50 -4.16 -1.70
CA PHE A 172 1.88 -4.32 -3.10
C PHE A 172 0.69 -3.94 -3.97
N HIS A 173 0.82 -2.87 -4.73
CA HIS A 173 -0.34 -2.25 -5.37
C HIS A 173 0.01 -1.59 -6.69
N CYS A 174 -1.02 -1.38 -7.51
CA CYS A 174 -0.89 -0.48 -8.65
C CYS A 174 -0.73 0.96 -8.14
N HIS A 175 0.26 1.68 -8.65
CA HIS A 175 0.62 3.04 -8.24
C HIS A 175 -0.19 4.12 -8.98
N ILE A 176 -1.36 3.74 -9.51
CA ILE A 176 -2.39 4.67 -9.98
C ILE A 176 -3.42 4.77 -8.85
N GLU A 177 -3.56 5.96 -8.27
CA GLU A 177 -4.36 6.21 -7.07
C GLU A 177 -5.77 5.61 -7.16
N PHE A 178 -6.45 5.84 -8.29
CA PHE A 178 -7.78 5.28 -8.52
C PHE A 178 -7.77 3.74 -8.49
N HIS A 179 -6.76 3.08 -9.04
CA HIS A 179 -6.70 1.62 -9.11
C HIS A 179 -6.47 0.99 -7.74
N VAL A 180 -5.57 1.56 -6.92
CA VAL A 180 -5.33 1.07 -5.55
C VAL A 180 -6.57 1.28 -4.67
N GLU A 181 -7.20 2.46 -4.75
CA GLU A 181 -8.39 2.79 -3.96
C GLU A 181 -9.56 1.84 -4.26
N VAL A 182 -9.72 1.43 -5.53
CA VAL A 182 -10.80 0.53 -5.93
C VAL A 182 -10.41 -0.96 -5.96
N GLY A 183 -9.25 -1.30 -5.38
CA GLY A 183 -8.93 -2.67 -4.97
C GLY A 183 -7.78 -3.38 -5.70
N MET A 184 -6.97 -2.69 -6.51
CA MET A 184 -5.81 -3.27 -7.19
C MET A 184 -4.58 -3.36 -6.26
N ALA A 185 -4.70 -4.13 -5.19
CA ALA A 185 -3.66 -4.30 -4.19
C ALA A 185 -3.65 -5.69 -3.53
N THR A 186 -2.60 -5.97 -2.80
CA THR A 186 -2.43 -7.11 -1.89
C THR A 186 -1.43 -6.71 -0.80
N VAL A 187 -1.33 -7.51 0.25
CA VAL A 187 -0.34 -7.30 1.30
C VAL A 187 0.52 -8.54 1.43
N PHE A 188 1.85 -8.39 1.38
CA PHE A 188 2.78 -9.45 1.77
C PHE A 188 3.03 -9.39 3.27
N LYS A 189 2.65 -10.44 4.01
CA LYS A 189 3.08 -10.66 5.40
C LYS A 189 4.38 -11.42 5.38
N ILE A 190 5.49 -10.76 5.69
CA ILE A 190 6.81 -11.37 5.75
C ILE A 190 7.14 -11.72 7.20
N GLY A 191 7.46 -12.99 7.44
CA GLY A 191 7.75 -13.50 8.77
C GLY A 191 6.54 -13.64 9.68
N GLU A 192 6.83 -14.04 10.90
CA GLU A 192 5.85 -14.23 11.97
C GLU A 192 5.75 -13.00 12.87
N ASP A 193 4.70 -12.94 13.69
CA ASP A 193 4.40 -11.74 14.47
C ASP A 193 5.50 -11.42 15.50
N TRP A 194 6.25 -12.43 15.95
CA TRP A 194 7.40 -12.27 16.84
C TRP A 194 8.68 -11.81 16.12
N ASP A 195 8.73 -11.91 14.79
CA ASP A 195 9.85 -11.38 13.99
C ASP A 195 9.73 -9.86 13.80
N MET A 196 8.53 -9.31 14.04
CA MET A 196 8.22 -7.89 13.88
C MET A 196 8.41 -7.13 15.21
N PRO A 197 8.94 -5.90 15.18
CA PRO A 197 9.08 -5.09 16.39
C PRO A 197 7.72 -4.81 17.03
N PRO A 198 7.64 -4.68 18.37
CA PRO A 198 6.41 -4.26 19.03
C PRO A 198 6.05 -2.82 18.64
N SER A 199 4.76 -2.53 18.65
CA SER A 199 4.28 -1.15 18.50
C SER A 199 4.85 -0.27 19.63
N PRO A 200 5.32 0.96 19.34
CA PRO A 200 5.84 1.86 20.37
C PRO A 200 4.87 2.07 21.55
N PRO A 201 5.36 2.24 22.78
CA PRO A 201 4.51 2.62 23.91
C PRO A 201 3.75 3.92 23.59
N GLY A 202 2.42 3.91 23.75
CA GLY A 202 1.57 5.07 23.46
C GLY A 202 1.33 5.33 21.97
N PHE A 203 1.70 4.42 21.06
CA PHE A 203 1.39 4.58 19.64
C PHE A 203 -0.12 4.69 19.40
N PRO A 204 -0.59 5.67 18.59
CA PRO A 204 -2.01 5.84 18.32
C PRO A 204 -2.66 4.59 17.72
N LYS A 205 -3.85 4.25 18.22
CA LYS A 205 -4.69 3.17 17.67
C LYS A 205 -5.93 3.73 16.99
N CYS A 206 -6.31 3.16 15.85
CA CYS A 206 -7.63 3.30 15.26
C CYS A 206 -8.70 2.88 16.28
N GLY A 207 -9.81 3.63 16.33
CA GLY A 207 -10.84 3.50 17.37
C GLY A 207 -10.62 4.40 18.59
N ASN A 208 -9.36 4.80 18.87
CA ASN A 208 -9.01 5.74 19.95
C ASN A 208 -8.62 7.12 19.40
N TYR A 209 -8.62 7.30 18.07
CA TYR A 209 -8.31 8.56 17.42
C TYR A 209 -9.48 9.54 17.56
N ASN A 210 -9.50 10.29 18.65
CA ASN A 210 -10.50 11.32 18.95
C ASN A 210 -10.11 12.72 18.43
N GLY A 211 -9.10 12.83 17.56
CA GLY A 211 -8.54 14.09 17.07
C GLY A 211 -7.79 14.93 18.11
N LYS A 212 -7.88 14.61 19.41
CA LYS A 212 -7.18 15.32 20.48
C LYS A 212 -5.71 14.92 20.60
N GLY A 213 -5.35 13.71 20.18
CA GLY A 213 -3.98 13.19 20.25
C GLY A 213 -2.96 14.03 19.47
N LEU A 214 -3.36 14.61 18.32
CA LEU A 214 -2.49 15.50 17.54
C LEU A 214 -2.32 16.86 18.21
N VAL A 215 -3.36 17.35 18.89
CA VAL A 215 -3.31 18.58 19.69
C VAL A 215 -2.43 18.39 20.93
N SER A 216 -2.54 17.26 21.65
CA SER A 216 -1.69 16.98 22.82
C SER A 216 -0.24 16.67 22.46
N MET A 217 0.04 16.17 21.25
CA MET A 217 1.40 15.90 20.77
C MET A 217 2.08 17.16 20.21
N LEU A 218 1.31 18.07 19.61
CA LEU A 218 1.79 19.39 19.15
C LEU A 218 1.82 20.44 20.27
N TYR A 219 0.97 20.27 21.29
CA TYR A 219 0.87 21.12 22.47
C TYR A 219 0.77 20.22 23.71
N PRO A 220 1.91 19.76 24.25
CA PRO A 220 1.94 19.11 25.55
C PRO A 220 1.30 20.04 26.60
N GLU A 221 0.45 19.50 27.47
CA GLU A 221 -0.37 20.25 28.44
C GLU A 221 0.45 21.08 29.47
N ASP A 222 1.77 21.15 29.34
CA ASP A 222 2.65 21.93 30.21
C ASP A 222 2.74 23.43 29.84
N MET A 223 2.17 23.85 28.70
CA MET A 223 2.17 25.27 28.30
C MET A 223 1.18 26.16 29.08
N ASP A 224 0.23 25.59 29.82
CA ASP A 224 -0.66 26.38 30.69
C ASP A 224 0.06 26.87 31.96
N SER A 225 1.16 26.21 32.34
CA SER A 225 1.97 26.63 33.49
C SER A 225 2.88 27.84 33.19
N MET A 226 3.14 28.12 31.90
CA MET A 226 4.05 29.18 31.47
C MET A 226 3.32 30.49 31.12
N TYR A 227 2.06 30.43 30.67
CA TYR A 227 1.27 31.62 30.33
C TYR A 227 0.58 32.28 31.53
N VAL A 228 0.27 31.54 32.60
CA VAL A 228 -0.35 32.12 33.79
C VAL A 228 0.66 32.84 34.71
N LYS A 229 1.96 32.54 34.59
CA LYS A 229 3.01 33.23 35.38
C LYS A 229 3.56 34.51 34.74
N LYS A 230 3.28 34.80 33.46
CA LYS A 230 3.87 35.97 32.76
C LYS A 230 3.02 37.25 32.76
N ASN A 231 1.78 37.22 33.27
CA ASN A 231 0.90 38.39 33.36
C ASN A 231 0.86 39.09 34.74
N LYS A 232 1.98 39.03 35.49
CA LYS A 232 2.25 39.97 36.59
C LYS A 232 3.67 40.49 36.51
N SER A 233 3.96 41.32 35.50
CA SER A 233 4.79 42.53 35.59
C SER A 233 5.23 42.95 34.18
N HIS A 234 4.62 44.00 33.65
CA HIS A 234 5.22 44.78 32.57
C HIS A 234 6.36 45.63 33.15
N HIS A 235 7.61 45.30 32.85
CA HIS A 235 8.64 46.31 32.63
C HIS A 235 9.77 45.75 31.73
N SER A 236 9.91 46.43 30.60
CA SER A 236 11.13 46.74 29.82
C SER A 236 12.09 45.63 29.37
N ASP A 237 12.39 45.78 28.07
CA ASP A 237 13.67 45.58 27.39
C ASP A 237 13.96 44.22 26.74
N GLY A 238 14.61 44.31 25.58
CA GLY A 238 14.60 43.28 24.54
C GLY A 238 15.68 42.20 24.64
N SER A 239 16.06 41.71 23.45
CA SER A 239 17.02 40.67 23.07
C SER A 239 16.47 39.25 22.83
N ASP A 240 16.77 38.81 21.60
CA ASP A 240 17.06 37.47 21.09
C ASP A 240 15.99 36.36 21.13
N ILE A 241 15.50 36.03 19.93
CA ILE A 241 14.72 34.82 19.64
C ILE A 241 15.74 33.69 19.38
N ASP A 242 15.92 32.83 20.38
CA ASP A 242 16.73 31.63 20.26
C ASP A 242 16.00 30.57 19.41
N ILE A 243 16.62 30.20 18.29
CA ILE A 243 16.15 29.17 17.36
C ILE A 243 16.68 27.82 17.86
N GLU A 244 16.04 27.23 18.88
CA GLU A 244 16.45 25.89 19.36
C GLU A 244 15.28 24.94 19.68
N SER A 245 14.07 25.25 19.21
CA SER A 245 12.88 24.40 19.41
C SER A 245 12.57 23.46 18.23
N ARG A 246 13.28 23.53 17.10
CA ARG A 246 12.97 22.72 15.90
C ARG A 246 13.71 21.38 15.83
N THR A 247 14.56 21.08 16.80
CA THR A 247 15.52 19.96 16.70
C THR A 247 15.03 18.65 17.33
N ASN A 248 13.90 18.63 18.05
CA ASN A 248 13.44 17.44 18.78
C ASN A 248 12.46 16.52 18.02
N MET A 249 11.82 17.01 16.96
CA MET A 249 10.93 16.19 16.14
C MET A 249 11.74 15.32 15.15
N ILE A 250 12.86 15.86 14.64
CA ILE A 250 13.78 15.16 13.74
C ILE A 250 14.62 14.11 14.50
N SER A 251 14.99 14.36 15.76
CA SER A 251 15.84 13.44 16.53
C SER A 251 15.12 12.18 17.01
N THR A 252 13.79 12.23 17.16
CA THR A 252 12.98 11.07 17.61
C THR A 252 12.55 10.19 16.43
N LEU A 253 12.25 10.79 15.27
CA LEU A 253 12.08 10.08 13.99
C LEU A 253 13.40 9.49 13.48
N GLY A 254 14.52 10.18 13.70
CA GLY A 254 15.87 9.71 13.36
C GLY A 254 16.32 8.44 14.11
N LYS A 255 15.65 8.06 15.21
CA LYS A 255 15.91 6.80 15.94
C LYS A 255 15.15 5.60 15.36
N TRP A 256 14.12 5.84 14.54
CA TRP A 256 13.41 4.84 13.74
C TRP A 256 13.93 4.76 12.29
N TRP A 257 14.64 5.78 11.82
CA TRP A 257 15.29 5.82 10.51
C TRP A 257 16.22 4.63 10.21
N PRO A 258 16.99 4.05 11.17
CA PRO A 258 17.81 2.86 10.89
C PRO A 258 17.00 1.55 10.73
N PHE A 259 15.70 1.56 11.07
CA PHE A 259 14.84 0.37 11.04
C PHE A 259 13.72 0.45 10.00
N VAL A 260 13.38 1.67 9.54
CA VAL A 260 12.53 1.91 8.36
C VAL A 260 13.41 2.15 7.10
N GLY A 261 14.65 2.61 7.29
CA GLY A 261 15.65 2.88 6.24
C GLY A 261 16.56 1.70 5.90
N GLY A 262 16.03 0.48 5.85
CA GLY A 262 16.66 -0.63 5.13
C GLY A 262 16.55 -0.48 3.60
N ALA A 263 16.03 0.65 3.10
CA ALA A 263 16.10 0.98 1.69
C ALA A 263 17.57 1.20 1.30
N HIS A 264 18.05 0.36 0.39
CA HIS A 264 19.32 0.55 -0.31
C HIS A 264 19.46 2.03 -0.72
N PRO A 265 20.65 2.68 -0.56
CA PRO A 265 20.86 4.14 -0.76
C PRO A 265 20.63 4.69 -2.19
N TYR A 266 19.93 3.96 -3.05
CA TYR A 266 19.71 4.29 -4.47
C TYR A 266 18.28 4.71 -4.81
N VAL A 267 17.38 4.86 -3.84
CA VAL A 267 15.95 5.02 -4.09
C VAL A 267 15.42 6.31 -3.46
N ALA A 268 15.35 7.37 -4.28
CA ALA A 268 14.51 8.53 -4.01
C ALA A 268 14.02 9.10 -5.35
N SER A 269 12.70 9.19 -5.53
CA SER A 269 12.07 10.00 -6.58
C SER A 269 10.96 10.81 -5.95
N THR A 270 11.10 12.14 -5.96
CA THR A 270 10.18 13.11 -5.37
C THR A 270 8.89 13.25 -6.19
N ALA A 271 7.72 13.25 -5.54
CA ALA A 271 6.45 13.69 -6.14
C ALA A 271 5.65 14.56 -5.16
N SER A 272 5.32 15.78 -5.59
CA SER A 272 4.61 16.81 -4.81
C SER A 272 3.10 16.54 -4.73
N ILE A 273 2.50 16.60 -3.53
CA ILE A 273 1.04 16.53 -3.31
C ILE A 273 0.52 17.86 -2.77
N ASN A 274 -0.53 18.39 -3.40
CA ASN A 274 -1.21 19.62 -2.99
C ASN A 274 -2.54 19.29 -2.27
N SER A 275 -2.81 20.04 -1.21
CA SER A 275 -3.87 19.87 -0.20
C SER A 275 -5.29 20.03 -0.75
N SER A 276 -6.27 19.24 -0.25
CA SER A 276 -7.66 19.67 0.11
C SER A 276 -8.67 18.56 0.48
N TYR A 277 -8.36 17.49 1.24
CA TYR A 277 -9.41 16.62 1.83
C TYR A 277 -8.99 16.04 3.19
N PHE A 278 -9.15 16.83 4.25
CA PHE A 278 -8.55 16.60 5.57
C PHE A 278 -9.62 16.09 6.57
N SER A 279 -9.95 14.79 6.55
CA SER A 279 -10.46 14.12 7.78
C SER A 279 -10.54 12.59 7.70
N ILE A 280 -10.76 12.02 6.51
CA ILE A 280 -10.70 10.56 6.28
C ILE A 280 -9.29 10.14 5.86
N LEU A 281 -8.57 11.07 5.23
CA LEU A 281 -7.21 10.89 4.74
C LEU A 281 -6.19 10.64 5.86
N LEU A 282 -6.45 11.01 7.12
CA LEU A 282 -5.38 10.98 8.14
C LEU A 282 -5.03 9.59 8.69
N CYS A 283 -5.98 8.65 8.75
CA CYS A 283 -5.68 7.25 9.11
C CYS A 283 -5.00 6.50 7.96
N ILE A 284 -5.39 6.84 6.72
CA ILE A 284 -4.73 6.40 5.49
C ILE A 284 -3.31 6.98 5.46
N VAL A 285 -3.15 8.27 5.73
CA VAL A 285 -1.87 8.97 5.77
C VAL A 285 -0.95 8.49 6.89
N ILE A 286 -1.41 8.04 8.05
CA ILE A 286 -0.51 7.36 9.01
C ILE A 286 -0.01 6.01 8.47
N SER A 287 -0.71 5.43 7.48
CA SER A 287 -0.26 4.26 6.72
C SER A 287 0.58 4.63 5.47
N PHE A 288 0.51 5.86 4.97
CA PHE A 288 1.20 6.33 3.75
C PHE A 288 2.34 7.35 3.98
N LEU A 289 2.40 8.09 5.09
CA LEU A 289 3.42 9.11 5.42
C LEU A 289 4.53 8.60 6.37
N VAL A 290 4.68 7.28 6.51
CA VAL A 290 5.89 6.68 7.11
C VAL A 290 6.92 6.32 6.02
N ILE A 291 6.68 6.71 4.76
CA ILE A 291 7.57 6.44 3.63
C ILE A 291 7.66 7.69 2.74
N GLU A 292 8.51 8.63 3.15
CA GLU A 292 9.33 9.46 2.24
C GLU A 292 10.76 9.50 2.79
#